data_AF-A0A7S1RSB5-F1
#
_entry.id   AF-A0A7S1RSB5-F1
#
_cell.length_a   1.000
_cell.length_b   1.000
_cell.length_c   1.000
_cell.angle_alpha   90.00
_cell.angle_beta   90.00
_cell.angle_gamma   90.00
#
_symmetry.space_group_name_H-M   'P 1'
#
loop_
_entity.id
_entity.type
_entity.pdbx_description
1 polymer ?
#
loop_
_entity_poly.entity_id
_entity_poly.type
_entity_poly.pdbx_seq_one_letter_code
_entity_poly.pdbx_strand_id
1 'polypeptide(L)'
;MGTMDVNHAFALWFTARALRPLHVIESGVLRGRSTWVLRQAVGPAVPIYSIDPKDPSQLMGYRDDLSGGKTRYFVGDGFKDLAAVDWDGLIPVSQRNRTLVVLDDHASCSRRVQELLELGFVHVWFDDNHKTSWDCYSFNRACSPVSSDESVVPYGDLFQITNLTVEEHRAKAAYLSSHIETYFEFPAIYDGCSADGHRSVSLDPLVPQKSELRNYGLPAPKECWTRYVHLYPSYVKLRA
;
A
#
# COMPACT_ATOMS: atom_id res chain seq x y z
N MET A 1 -6.49 2.79 -4.45
CA MET A 1 -7.06 2.58 -3.11
C MET A 1 -8.56 2.47 -3.17
N GLY A 2 -9.09 1.24 -3.16
CA GLY A 2 -10.40 0.98 -2.54
C GLY A 2 -10.40 1.47 -1.10
N THR A 3 -11.57 1.64 -0.49
CA THR A 3 -11.69 2.20 0.87
C THR A 3 -10.82 1.46 1.90
N MET A 4 -9.71 2.08 2.31
CA MET A 4 -8.82 1.57 3.36
C MET A 4 -9.62 1.19 4.62
N ASP A 5 -9.57 -0.07 5.05
CA ASP A 5 -10.27 -0.54 6.24
C ASP A 5 -9.50 -0.22 7.54
N VAL A 6 -10.00 -0.72 8.67
CA VAL A 6 -9.35 -0.50 9.98
C VAL A 6 -7.99 -1.20 10.10
N ASN A 7 -7.81 -2.37 9.48
CA ASN A 7 -6.56 -3.12 9.51
C ASN A 7 -5.47 -2.36 8.75
N HIS A 8 -5.81 -1.88 7.55
CA HIS A 8 -4.91 -1.13 6.68
C HIS A 8 -4.59 0.25 7.26
N ALA A 9 -5.59 0.95 7.80
CA ALA A 9 -5.39 2.26 8.44
C ALA A 9 -4.45 2.16 9.65
N PHE A 10 -4.62 1.15 10.51
CA PHE A 10 -3.73 0.96 11.66
C PHE A 10 -2.32 0.57 11.23
N ALA A 11 -2.18 -0.38 10.30
CA ALA A 11 -0.88 -0.81 9.79
C ALA A 11 -0.10 0.36 9.18
N LEU A 12 -0.77 1.20 8.37
CA LEU A 12 -0.18 2.40 7.79
C LEU A 12 0.23 3.41 8.86
N TRP A 13 -0.68 3.70 9.81
CA TRP A 13 -0.40 4.62 10.91
C TRP A 13 0.80 4.14 11.74
N PHE A 14 0.82 2.87 12.12
CA PHE A 14 1.89 2.26 12.90
C PHE A 14 3.22 2.34 12.16
N THR A 15 3.24 1.97 10.87
CA THR A 15 4.44 2.03 10.03
C THR A 15 5.02 3.43 9.99
N ALA A 16 4.18 4.44 9.70
CA ALA A 16 4.62 5.83 9.63
C ALA A 16 5.14 6.35 10.99
N ARG A 17 4.48 5.99 12.10
CA ARG A 17 4.91 6.34 13.46
C ARG A 17 6.23 5.70 13.85
N ALA A 18 6.42 4.42 13.51
CA ALA A 18 7.63 3.68 13.83
C ALA A 18 8.83 4.19 13.03
N LEU A 19 8.65 4.43 11.72
CA LEU A 19 9.73 4.87 10.84
C LEU A 19 10.13 6.34 11.06
N ARG A 20 9.19 7.21 11.47
CA ARG A 20 9.38 8.67 11.58
C ARG A 20 10.04 9.24 10.31
N PRO A 21 9.40 9.08 9.13
CA PRO A 21 10.00 9.46 7.88
C PRO A 21 10.16 10.99 7.78
N LEU A 22 11.10 11.44 6.95
CA LEU A 22 11.27 12.86 6.65
C LEU A 22 10.26 13.34 5.60
N HIS A 23 9.79 12.43 4.74
CA HIS A 23 8.82 12.66 3.69
C HIS A 23 7.92 11.43 3.52
N VAL A 24 6.72 11.64 2.99
CA VAL A 24 5.85 10.54 2.58
C VAL A 24 5.45 10.72 1.12
N ILE A 25 5.50 9.65 0.35
CA ILE A 25 4.89 9.56 -0.98
C ILE A 25 3.72 8.59 -0.87
N GLU A 26 2.54 8.96 -1.38
CA GLU A 26 1.42 8.03 -1.53
C GLU A 26 0.93 7.98 -2.98
N SER A 27 0.78 6.76 -3.51
CA SER A 27 0.14 6.45 -4.78
C SER A 27 -1.25 5.90 -4.49
N GLY A 28 -2.28 6.47 -5.11
CA GLY A 28 -3.68 6.07 -4.95
C GLY A 28 -4.33 6.73 -3.72
N VAL A 29 -4.80 7.96 -3.90
CA VAL A 29 -5.42 8.79 -2.85
C VAL A 29 -6.92 8.53 -2.74
N LEU A 30 -7.59 8.31 -3.88
CA LEU A 30 -9.04 8.25 -4.04
C LEU A 30 -9.79 9.37 -3.28
N ARG A 31 -10.33 9.09 -2.08
CA ARG A 31 -11.06 10.06 -1.23
C ARG A 31 -10.22 10.64 -0.09
N GLY A 32 -8.90 10.46 -0.13
CA GLY A 32 -7.95 11.06 0.83
C GLY A 32 -7.90 10.41 2.21
N ARG A 33 -8.44 9.19 2.36
CA ARG A 33 -8.47 8.50 3.67
C ARG A 33 -7.06 8.14 4.15
N SER A 34 -6.22 7.60 3.25
CA SER A 34 -4.80 7.33 3.51
C SER A 34 -4.04 8.61 3.87
N THR A 35 -4.25 9.69 3.12
CA THR A 35 -3.65 10.99 3.40
C THR A 35 -3.98 11.48 4.80
N TRP A 36 -5.25 11.36 5.22
CA TRP A 36 -5.68 11.75 6.56
C TRP A 36 -4.97 10.92 7.64
N VAL A 37 -4.93 9.60 7.48
CA VAL A 37 -4.24 8.67 8.41
C VAL A 37 -2.76 9.02 8.51
N LEU A 38 -2.09 9.24 7.37
CA LEU A 38 -0.69 9.64 7.31
C LEU A 38 -0.47 10.96 8.04
N ARG A 39 -1.29 11.98 7.81
CA ARG A 39 -1.17 13.26 8.50
C ARG A 39 -1.30 13.11 10.02
N GLN A 40 -2.21 12.27 10.51
CA GLN A 40 -2.31 11.96 11.94
C GLN A 40 -1.07 11.23 12.48
N ALA A 41 -0.41 10.42 11.63
CA ALA A 41 0.77 9.66 12.01
C ALA A 41 2.04 10.53 12.04
N VAL A 42 2.33 11.27 10.96
CA VAL A 42 3.60 11.97 10.77
C VAL A 42 3.59 13.42 11.28
N GLY A 43 2.42 13.97 11.60
CA GLY A 43 2.26 15.34 12.09
C GLY A 43 2.27 16.40 10.98
N PRO A 44 2.02 17.68 11.30
CA PRO A 44 1.73 18.73 10.31
C PRO A 44 2.94 19.22 9.51
N ALA A 45 4.16 18.96 9.97
CA ALA A 45 5.38 19.51 9.38
C ALA A 45 5.96 18.65 8.26
N VAL A 46 5.67 17.35 8.25
CA VAL A 46 6.22 16.38 7.29
C VAL A 46 5.53 16.56 5.93
N PRO A 47 6.28 16.77 4.83
CA PRO A 47 5.72 16.82 3.49
C PRO A 47 5.11 15.48 3.09
N ILE A 48 3.94 15.54 2.45
CA ILE A 48 3.29 14.38 1.82
C ILE A 48 3.15 14.70 0.33
N TYR A 49 3.50 13.74 -0.53
CA TYR A 49 3.36 13.85 -1.98
C TYR A 49 2.32 12.84 -2.43
N SER A 50 1.14 13.34 -2.78
CA SER A 50 -0.04 12.53 -3.06
C SER A 50 -0.27 12.44 -4.56
N ILE A 51 -0.29 11.22 -5.09
CA ILE A 51 -0.38 10.94 -6.52
C ILE A 51 -1.65 10.14 -6.78
N ASP A 52 -2.53 10.66 -7.63
CA ASP A 52 -3.75 9.96 -8.05
C ASP A 52 -4.24 10.52 -9.39
N PRO A 53 -4.72 9.70 -10.33
CA PRO A 53 -5.31 10.22 -11.57
C PRO A 53 -6.47 11.19 -11.33
N LYS A 54 -7.20 11.05 -10.20
CA LYS A 54 -8.36 11.87 -9.84
C LYS A 54 -8.07 12.75 -8.64
N ASP A 55 -8.67 13.94 -8.65
CA ASP A 55 -8.58 14.84 -7.50
C ASP A 55 -9.57 14.39 -6.40
N PRO A 56 -9.11 14.14 -5.15
CA PRO A 56 -10.00 13.77 -4.04
C PRO A 56 -11.10 14.79 -3.74
N SER A 57 -10.93 16.08 -4.02
CA SER A 57 -11.99 17.08 -3.78
C SER A 57 -13.18 16.90 -4.71
N GLN A 58 -12.97 16.34 -5.90
CA GLN A 58 -14.04 16.01 -6.85
C GLN A 58 -14.90 14.83 -6.34
N LEU A 59 -14.41 14.08 -5.36
CA LEU A 59 -15.07 12.93 -4.77
C LEU A 59 -15.63 13.20 -3.36
N MET A 60 -15.72 14.49 -2.97
CA MET A 60 -16.04 14.93 -1.61
C MET A 60 -15.13 14.27 -0.55
N GLY A 61 -13.88 14.02 -0.93
CA GLY A 61 -12.86 13.41 -0.08
C GLY A 61 -12.11 14.42 0.78
N TYR A 62 -11.26 13.89 1.65
CA TYR A 62 -10.34 14.69 2.45
C TYR A 62 -9.18 15.23 1.59
N ARG A 63 -8.83 16.49 1.82
CA ARG A 63 -7.63 17.13 1.29
C ARG A 63 -6.90 17.89 2.39
N ASP A 64 -5.63 17.57 2.56
CA ASP A 64 -4.80 18.12 3.63
C ASP A 64 -4.40 19.57 3.34
N ASP A 65 -4.13 19.92 2.08
CA ASP A 65 -3.74 21.28 1.66
C ASP A 65 -4.86 22.31 1.89
N LEU A 66 -6.12 21.92 1.71
CA LEU A 66 -7.28 22.77 2.02
C LEU A 66 -7.41 23.11 3.51
N SER A 67 -6.76 22.34 4.38
CA SER A 67 -6.74 22.55 5.83
C SER A 67 -5.43 23.20 6.31
N GLY A 68 -4.61 23.74 5.40
CA GLY A 68 -3.31 24.33 5.71
C GLY A 68 -2.17 23.31 5.89
N GLY A 69 -2.39 22.07 5.48
CA GLY A 69 -1.38 21.02 5.52
C GLY A 69 -0.31 21.15 4.44
N LYS A 70 0.77 20.36 4.57
CA LYS A 70 1.93 20.37 3.67
C LYS A 70 1.89 19.27 2.62
N THR A 71 0.70 18.90 2.16
CA THR A 71 0.54 17.90 1.11
C THR A 71 0.59 18.55 -0.25
N ARG A 72 1.43 18.01 -1.14
CA ARG A 72 1.48 18.39 -2.56
C ARG A 72 0.79 17.29 -3.38
N TYR A 73 -0.22 17.70 -4.14
CA TYR A 73 -1.01 16.78 -4.96
C TYR A 73 -0.55 16.81 -6.42
N PHE A 74 -0.36 15.63 -7.00
CA PHE A 74 -0.14 15.39 -8.44
C PHE A 74 -1.37 14.67 -8.98
N VAL A 75 -2.42 15.43 -9.27
CA VAL A 75 -3.76 14.90 -9.61
C VAL A 75 -4.39 15.60 -10.81
N GLY A 76 -5.39 14.95 -11.44
CA GLY A 76 -6.12 15.52 -12.58
C GLY A 76 -5.20 15.85 -13.75
N ASP A 77 -5.34 17.04 -14.33
CA ASP A 77 -4.49 17.50 -15.45
C ASP A 77 -3.00 17.59 -15.08
N GLY A 78 -2.69 17.71 -13.79
CA GLY A 78 -1.32 17.73 -13.25
C GLY A 78 -0.80 16.37 -12.82
N PHE A 79 -1.55 15.28 -13.08
CA PHE A 79 -1.17 13.93 -12.72
C PHE A 79 0.16 13.54 -13.38
N LYS A 80 1.04 12.97 -12.56
CA LYS A 80 2.26 12.29 -12.99
C LYS A 80 2.32 10.99 -12.20
N ASP A 81 2.52 9.87 -12.90
CA ASP A 81 2.79 8.60 -12.21
C ASP A 81 4.07 8.71 -11.38
N LEU A 82 4.21 7.87 -10.35
CA LEU A 82 5.26 7.93 -9.34
C LEU A 82 6.66 8.09 -9.94
N ALA A 83 7.02 7.28 -10.94
CA ALA A 83 8.35 7.33 -11.55
C ALA A 83 8.58 8.58 -12.43
N ALA A 84 7.52 9.27 -12.86
CA ALA A 84 7.59 10.45 -13.73
C ALA A 84 7.65 11.78 -12.96
N VAL A 85 7.51 11.76 -11.64
CA VAL A 85 7.67 12.95 -10.79
C VAL A 85 9.16 13.31 -10.70
N ASP A 86 9.47 14.60 -10.81
CA ASP A 86 10.83 15.12 -10.58
C ASP A 86 11.14 15.10 -9.08
N TRP A 87 11.62 13.95 -8.60
CA TRP A 87 11.98 13.78 -7.19
C TRP A 87 13.25 14.51 -6.80
N ASP A 88 14.14 14.85 -7.72
CA ASP A 88 15.37 15.60 -7.40
C ASP A 88 15.02 17.02 -6.91
N GLY A 89 14.02 17.64 -7.52
CA GLY A 89 13.49 18.94 -7.12
C GLY A 89 12.64 18.93 -5.83
N LEU A 90 12.27 17.75 -5.31
CA LEU A 90 11.34 17.61 -4.17
C LEU A 90 11.97 16.98 -2.93
N ILE A 91 12.72 15.89 -3.12
CA ILE A 91 13.31 15.08 -2.06
C ILE A 91 14.80 14.86 -2.38
N PRO A 92 15.72 15.48 -1.62
CA PRO A 92 17.15 15.27 -1.80
C PRO A 92 17.50 13.78 -1.74
N VAL A 93 18.43 13.32 -2.59
CA VAL A 93 18.86 11.91 -2.64
C VAL A 93 19.25 11.38 -1.25
N SER A 94 19.91 12.21 -0.43
CA SER A 94 20.32 11.87 0.95
C SER A 94 19.16 11.63 1.92
N GLN A 95 17.93 11.98 1.56
CA GLN A 95 16.72 11.81 2.38
C GLN A 95 15.79 10.70 1.87
N ARG A 96 16.03 10.16 0.67
CA ARG A 96 15.15 9.14 0.06
C ARG A 96 15.12 7.83 0.82
N ASN A 97 16.23 7.46 1.45
CA ASN A 97 16.28 6.32 2.37
C ASN A 97 15.53 6.56 3.70
N ARG A 98 15.01 7.77 3.94
CA ARG A 98 14.16 8.14 5.08
C ARG A 98 12.77 8.59 4.65
N THR A 99 12.38 8.27 3.42
CA THR A 99 11.05 8.54 2.86
C THR A 99 10.23 7.25 2.90
N LEU A 100 9.00 7.33 3.40
CA LEU A 100 8.03 6.24 3.31
C LEU A 100 7.25 6.37 2.01
N VAL A 101 7.16 5.28 1.24
CA VAL A 101 6.38 5.21 0.02
C VAL A 101 5.20 4.25 0.20
N VAL A 102 4.00 4.76 0.04
CA VAL A 102 2.74 4.04 0.16
C VAL A 102 2.22 3.74 -1.24
N LEU A 103 2.02 2.47 -1.55
CA LEU A 103 1.58 2.00 -2.87
C LEU A 103 0.17 1.42 -2.77
N ASP A 104 -0.66 1.77 -3.73
CA ASP A 104 -2.02 1.26 -3.87
C ASP A 104 -2.09 -0.11 -4.55
N ASP A 105 -3.33 -0.59 -4.58
CA ASP A 105 -3.84 -1.89 -5.01
C ASP A 105 -3.82 -2.14 -6.53
N HIS A 106 -3.41 -1.17 -7.35
CA HIS A 106 -3.52 -1.28 -8.81
C HIS A 106 -2.17 -1.39 -9.54
N ALA A 107 -1.04 -1.14 -8.87
CA ALA A 107 0.28 -1.19 -9.50
C ALA A 107 1.04 -2.47 -9.12
N SER A 108 1.74 -3.07 -10.09
CA SER A 108 2.59 -4.24 -9.85
C SER A 108 3.73 -3.92 -8.89
N CYS A 109 3.87 -4.71 -7.82
CA CYS A 109 4.98 -4.58 -6.89
C CYS A 109 6.34 -4.77 -7.60
N SER A 110 6.42 -5.67 -8.57
CA SER A 110 7.67 -5.96 -9.29
C SER A 110 8.13 -4.78 -10.13
N ARG A 111 7.20 -4.01 -10.68
CA ARG A 111 7.48 -2.76 -11.39
C ARG A 111 7.85 -1.66 -10.39
N ARG A 112 7.02 -1.45 -9.36
CA ARG A 112 7.25 -0.39 -8.36
C ARG A 112 8.58 -0.56 -7.63
N VAL A 113 9.00 -1.78 -7.31
CA VAL A 113 10.31 -2.01 -6.68
C VAL A 113 11.47 -1.56 -7.58
N GLN A 114 11.42 -1.83 -8.88
CA GLN A 114 12.45 -1.36 -9.83
C GLN A 114 12.51 0.17 -9.86
N GLU A 115 11.35 0.81 -10.07
CA GLU A 115 11.23 2.27 -10.09
C GLU A 115 11.74 2.91 -8.78
N LEU A 116 11.38 2.34 -7.63
CA LEU A 116 11.77 2.87 -6.33
C LEU A 116 13.27 2.71 -6.05
N LEU A 117 13.87 1.58 -6.44
CA LEU A 117 15.31 1.36 -6.29
C LEU A 117 16.13 2.30 -7.16
N GLU A 118 15.71 2.51 -8.43
CA GLU A 118 16.34 3.48 -9.33
C GLU A 118 16.28 4.90 -8.76
N LEU A 119 15.17 5.22 -8.08
CA LEU A 119 14.99 6.49 -7.40
C LEU A 119 15.66 6.54 -6.02
N GLY A 120 16.13 5.44 -5.44
CA GLY A 120 16.77 5.38 -4.12
C GLY A 120 15.80 5.40 -2.92
N PHE A 121 14.53 5.08 -3.14
CA PHE A 121 13.53 4.88 -2.08
C PHE A 121 13.53 3.43 -1.62
N VAL A 122 13.58 3.20 -0.30
CA VAL A 122 13.72 1.84 0.25
C VAL A 122 12.66 1.44 1.27
N HIS A 123 11.85 2.37 1.77
CA HIS A 123 10.76 2.05 2.70
C HIS A 123 9.43 2.04 1.97
N VAL A 124 8.83 0.86 1.84
CA VAL A 124 7.60 0.65 1.08
C VAL A 124 6.51 0.09 1.97
N TRP A 125 5.30 0.64 1.86
CA TRP A 125 4.08 0.07 2.42
C TRP A 125 3.12 -0.23 1.27
N PHE A 126 2.60 -1.45 1.20
CA PHE A 126 1.79 -1.94 0.09
C PHE A 126 0.43 -2.41 0.60
N ASP A 127 -0.64 -1.85 0.03
CA ASP A 127 -2.03 -2.01 0.47
C ASP A 127 -2.53 -3.45 0.22
N ASP A 128 -2.78 -3.83 -1.04
CA ASP A 128 -3.37 -5.12 -1.40
C ASP A 128 -2.34 -6.21 -1.69
N ASN A 129 -1.87 -6.83 -0.62
CA ASN A 129 -0.87 -7.89 -0.70
C ASN A 129 -1.47 -9.29 -1.00
N HIS A 130 -2.32 -9.36 -2.03
CA HIS A 130 -3.13 -10.52 -2.40
C HIS A 130 -2.39 -11.65 -3.13
N LYS A 131 -2.74 -12.91 -2.85
CA LYS A 131 -2.23 -14.08 -3.60
C LYS A 131 -2.69 -14.17 -5.05
N THR A 132 -3.73 -13.43 -5.43
CA THR A 132 -4.33 -13.45 -6.78
C THR A 132 -4.06 -12.14 -7.49
N SER A 133 -3.57 -12.19 -8.73
CA SER A 133 -3.13 -10.99 -9.48
C SER A 133 -4.22 -10.29 -10.27
N TRP A 134 -5.44 -10.15 -9.73
CA TRP A 134 -6.55 -9.58 -10.50
C TRP A 134 -6.33 -8.09 -10.81
N ASP A 135 -6.00 -7.29 -9.80
CA ASP A 135 -5.84 -5.84 -9.95
C ASP A 135 -4.36 -5.43 -9.94
N CYS A 136 -3.54 -6.08 -9.11
CA CYS A 136 -2.10 -5.91 -9.08
C CYS A 136 -1.35 -7.23 -8.91
N TYR A 137 -0.12 -7.29 -9.44
CA TYR A 137 0.86 -8.32 -9.12
C TYR A 137 1.55 -7.98 -7.78
N SER A 138 1.06 -8.55 -6.67
CA SER A 138 1.52 -8.25 -5.31
C SER A 138 2.78 -9.04 -4.88
N PHE A 139 3.37 -8.68 -3.73
CA PHE A 139 4.48 -9.43 -3.14
C PHE A 139 4.08 -10.85 -2.75
N ASN A 140 2.89 -11.04 -2.16
CA ASN A 140 2.39 -12.36 -1.79
C ASN A 140 2.18 -13.25 -3.01
N ARG A 141 1.68 -12.71 -4.13
CA ARG A 141 1.63 -13.47 -5.39
C ARG A 141 3.03 -13.84 -5.84
N ALA A 142 3.96 -12.89 -5.87
CA ALA A 142 5.33 -13.14 -6.32
C ALA A 142 6.03 -14.25 -5.52
N CYS A 143 5.72 -14.36 -4.22
CA CYS A 143 6.26 -15.38 -3.33
C CYS A 143 5.38 -16.66 -3.25
N SER A 144 4.23 -16.70 -3.93
CA SER A 144 3.35 -17.86 -3.91
C SER A 144 3.82 -18.94 -4.88
N PRO A 145 3.69 -20.23 -4.53
CA PRO A 145 3.98 -21.31 -5.46
C PRO A 145 3.04 -21.25 -6.67
N VAL A 146 3.59 -21.53 -7.84
CA VAL A 146 2.82 -21.77 -9.06
C VAL A 146 2.38 -23.23 -9.06
N SER A 147 1.08 -23.48 -9.25
CA SER A 147 0.55 -24.85 -9.29
C SER A 147 1.07 -25.60 -10.52
N SER A 148 1.18 -26.93 -10.44
CA SER A 148 1.74 -27.76 -11.52
C SER A 148 0.90 -27.77 -12.80
N ASP A 149 -0.37 -27.40 -12.70
CA ASP A 149 -1.34 -27.27 -13.79
C ASP A 149 -1.42 -25.83 -14.36
N GLU A 150 -0.78 -24.85 -13.73
CA GLU A 150 -0.69 -23.48 -14.25
C GLU A 150 0.40 -23.39 -15.33
N SER A 151 0.00 -23.11 -16.58
CA SER A 151 0.92 -22.80 -17.68
C SER A 151 1.28 -21.31 -17.78
N VAL A 152 0.48 -20.46 -17.14
CA VAL A 152 0.67 -19.00 -17.09
C VAL A 152 0.27 -18.45 -15.73
N VAL A 153 0.84 -17.31 -15.37
CA VAL A 153 0.54 -16.57 -14.13
C VAL A 153 -0.07 -15.21 -14.49
N PRO A 154 -1.29 -14.89 -14.03
CA PRO A 154 -1.86 -13.56 -14.20
C PRO A 154 -0.96 -12.48 -13.61
N TYR A 155 -0.89 -11.34 -14.30
CA TYR A 155 -0.11 -10.17 -13.93
C TYR A 155 -0.94 -8.91 -14.14
N GLY A 156 -1.37 -8.33 -13.02
CA GLY A 156 -2.05 -7.04 -12.97
C GLY A 156 -1.05 -5.88 -12.83
N ASP A 157 -1.17 -4.86 -13.67
CA ASP A 157 -0.47 -3.59 -13.55
C ASP A 157 -1.30 -2.45 -14.17
N LEU A 158 -1.59 -1.42 -13.37
CA LEU A 158 -2.34 -0.23 -13.76
C LEU A 158 -3.64 -0.53 -14.52
N PHE A 159 -4.51 -1.35 -13.90
CA PHE A 159 -5.79 -1.80 -14.48
C PHE A 159 -5.68 -2.68 -15.73
N GLN A 160 -4.49 -3.12 -16.11
CA GLN A 160 -4.27 -4.06 -17.20
C GLN A 160 -3.90 -5.44 -16.66
N ILE A 161 -4.53 -6.47 -17.21
CA ILE A 161 -4.22 -7.86 -16.88
C ILE A 161 -3.56 -8.51 -18.08
N THR A 162 -2.37 -9.04 -17.86
CA THR A 162 -1.63 -9.85 -18.83
C THR A 162 -1.26 -11.19 -18.21
N ASN A 163 -0.66 -12.08 -19.00
CA ASN A 163 -0.19 -13.39 -18.54
C ASN A 163 1.32 -13.45 -18.65
N LEU A 164 1.97 -13.82 -17.55
CA LEU A 164 3.38 -14.18 -17.53
C LEU A 164 3.51 -15.69 -17.79
N THR A 165 4.60 -16.06 -18.45
CA THR A 165 5.12 -17.43 -18.37
C THR A 165 5.56 -17.75 -16.94
N VAL A 166 5.64 -19.04 -16.61
CA VAL A 166 6.13 -19.49 -15.30
C VAL A 166 7.57 -19.05 -15.06
N GLU A 167 8.38 -19.03 -16.12
CA GLU A 167 9.76 -18.54 -16.10
C GLU A 167 9.84 -17.04 -15.78
N GLU A 168 9.00 -16.21 -16.41
CA GLU A 168 8.94 -14.77 -16.12
C GLU A 168 8.48 -14.49 -14.69
N HIS A 169 7.49 -15.22 -14.19
CA HIS A 169 7.06 -15.13 -12.81
C HIS A 169 8.20 -15.47 -11.84
N ARG A 170 8.92 -16.57 -12.08
CA ARG A 170 10.08 -16.98 -11.28
C ARG A 170 11.20 -15.95 -11.32
N ALA A 171 11.48 -15.36 -12.49
CA ALA A 171 12.49 -14.32 -12.63
C ALA A 171 12.12 -13.07 -11.81
N LYS A 172 10.86 -12.64 -11.84
CA LYS A 172 10.36 -11.52 -11.01
C LYS A 172 10.43 -11.85 -9.51
N ALA A 173 10.04 -13.07 -9.11
CA ALA A 173 10.13 -13.52 -7.73
C ALA A 173 11.58 -13.53 -7.22
N ALA A 174 12.51 -14.02 -8.03
CA ALA A 174 13.94 -14.03 -7.72
C ALA A 174 14.50 -12.60 -7.61
N TYR A 175 14.14 -11.72 -8.54
CA TYR A 175 14.51 -10.30 -8.50
C TYR A 175 14.05 -9.65 -7.19
N LEU A 176 12.76 -9.77 -6.86
CA LEU A 176 12.20 -9.24 -5.62
C LEU A 176 12.92 -9.81 -4.39
N SER A 177 13.09 -11.12 -4.32
CA SER A 177 13.76 -11.79 -3.19
C SER A 177 15.20 -11.31 -2.99
N SER A 178 15.92 -10.99 -4.07
CA SER A 178 17.29 -10.49 -4.00
C SER A 178 17.40 -9.03 -3.54
N HIS A 179 16.33 -8.24 -3.66
CA HIS A 179 16.29 -6.81 -3.31
C HIS A 179 15.45 -6.49 -2.08
N ILE A 180 14.83 -7.49 -1.43
CA ILE A 180 14.10 -7.29 -0.18
C ILE A 180 15.04 -7.57 1.00
N GLU A 181 15.23 -6.58 1.87
CA GLU A 181 15.94 -6.73 3.15
C GLU A 181 14.98 -7.17 4.25
N THR A 182 13.80 -6.57 4.31
CA THR A 182 12.79 -6.87 5.33
C THR A 182 11.44 -6.99 4.65
N TYR A 183 10.70 -8.04 5.01
CA TYR A 183 9.32 -8.24 4.63
C TYR A 183 8.50 -8.50 5.87
N PHE A 184 7.46 -7.71 6.10
CA PHE A 184 6.60 -7.82 7.27
C PHE A 184 5.15 -7.64 6.87
N GLU A 185 4.33 -8.67 7.10
CA GLU A 185 2.88 -8.59 6.94
C GLU A 185 2.25 -8.24 8.29
N PHE A 186 1.40 -7.21 8.30
CA PHE A 186 0.70 -6.80 9.52
C PHE A 186 -0.42 -7.80 9.81
N PRO A 187 -0.53 -8.32 11.04
CA PRO A 187 -1.69 -9.11 11.43
C PRO A 187 -2.94 -8.24 11.40
N ALA A 188 -4.08 -8.84 11.06
CA ALA A 188 -5.36 -8.17 11.17
C ALA A 188 -5.61 -7.75 12.63
N ILE A 189 -6.09 -6.53 12.85
CA ILE A 189 -6.65 -6.16 14.15
C ILE A 189 -7.90 -6.99 14.40
N TYR A 190 -8.75 -7.09 13.38
CA TYR A 190 -9.98 -7.84 13.43
C TYR A 190 -10.19 -8.61 12.12
N ASP A 191 -10.43 -9.91 12.25
CA ASP A 191 -10.80 -10.79 11.15
C ASP A 191 -12.33 -10.92 11.08
N GLY A 192 -12.93 -10.18 10.15
CA GLY A 192 -14.37 -10.22 9.89
C GLY A 192 -14.85 -11.46 9.13
N CYS A 193 -13.94 -12.26 8.57
CA CYS A 193 -14.25 -13.48 7.81
C CYS A 193 -14.45 -14.70 8.71
N SER A 194 -14.08 -14.59 9.99
CA SER A 194 -14.22 -15.65 10.99
C SER A 194 -15.68 -16.05 11.29
N ALA A 195 -16.66 -15.20 10.96
CA ALA A 195 -18.09 -15.50 11.13
C ALA A 195 -18.65 -16.52 10.13
N ASP A 196 -18.03 -16.66 8.95
CA ASP A 196 -18.52 -17.52 7.85
C ASP A 196 -17.62 -18.75 7.58
N GLY A 197 -16.69 -19.06 8.50
CA GLY A 197 -15.89 -20.29 8.43
C GLY A 197 -14.72 -20.28 7.43
N HIS A 198 -14.49 -19.20 6.70
CA HIS A 198 -13.36 -19.07 5.77
C HIS A 198 -12.17 -18.38 6.47
N ARG A 199 -11.44 -19.12 7.31
CA ARG A 199 -10.14 -18.66 7.84
C ARG A 199 -9.09 -18.67 6.72
N SER A 200 -8.78 -17.50 6.19
CA SER A 200 -7.62 -17.30 5.33
C SER A 200 -6.40 -16.98 6.21
N VAL A 201 -5.65 -18.04 6.53
CA VAL A 201 -4.26 -18.04 7.06
C VAL A 201 -4.11 -17.70 8.56
N SER A 202 -3.06 -18.26 9.14
CA SER A 202 -2.82 -18.62 10.54
C SER A 202 -2.42 -17.49 11.50
N LEU A 203 -2.92 -16.27 11.29
CA LEU A 203 -2.65 -15.16 12.21
C LEU A 203 -3.92 -14.85 12.98
N ASP A 204 -3.91 -15.15 14.27
CA ASP A 204 -5.03 -14.78 15.14
C ASP A 204 -5.17 -13.25 15.13
N PRO A 205 -6.40 -12.72 14.95
CA PRO A 205 -6.61 -11.28 15.01
C PRO A 205 -6.24 -10.76 16.40
N LEU A 206 -5.69 -9.55 16.46
CA LEU A 206 -5.32 -8.93 17.74
C LEU A 206 -6.54 -8.73 18.66
N VAL A 207 -7.72 -8.57 18.06
CA VAL A 207 -9.00 -8.39 18.73
C VAL A 207 -9.97 -9.48 18.21
N PRO A 208 -10.34 -10.47 19.03
CA PRO A 208 -11.15 -11.59 18.59
C PRO A 208 -12.63 -11.22 18.38
N GLN A 209 -13.13 -10.18 19.06
CA GLN A 209 -14.53 -9.78 18.98
C GLN A 209 -14.73 -8.40 18.38
N LYS A 210 -15.68 -8.29 17.46
CA LYS A 210 -16.07 -7.02 16.81
C LYS A 210 -16.43 -5.90 17.78
N SER A 211 -17.09 -6.23 18.89
CA SER A 211 -17.51 -5.29 19.93
C SER A 211 -16.33 -4.61 20.62
N GLU A 212 -15.19 -5.29 20.69
CA GLU A 212 -14.01 -4.81 21.40
C GLU A 212 -13.25 -3.72 20.64
N LEU A 213 -13.43 -3.59 19.33
CA LEU A 213 -12.83 -2.50 18.53
C LEU A 213 -13.14 -1.11 19.13
N ARG A 214 -14.36 -0.93 19.64
CA ARG A 214 -14.76 0.33 20.30
C ARG A 214 -13.99 0.62 21.58
N ASN A 215 -13.55 -0.41 22.30
CA ASN A 215 -12.74 -0.25 23.51
C ASN A 215 -11.38 0.37 23.19
N TYR A 216 -10.92 0.25 21.93
CA TYR A 216 -9.69 0.84 21.43
C TYR A 216 -9.92 2.12 20.61
N GLY A 217 -11.14 2.68 20.64
CA GLY A 217 -11.49 3.88 19.88
C GLY A 217 -11.60 3.66 18.37
N LEU A 218 -11.69 2.41 17.91
CA LEU A 218 -11.82 2.07 16.50
C LEU A 218 -13.30 2.02 16.07
N PRO A 219 -13.62 2.43 14.83
CA PRO A 219 -14.99 2.45 14.32
C PRO A 219 -15.60 1.04 14.25
N ALA A 220 -16.92 0.96 14.36
CA ALA A 220 -17.61 -0.33 14.29
C ALA A 220 -17.62 -0.83 12.83
N PRO A 221 -17.41 -2.12 12.52
CA PRO A 221 -17.31 -2.59 11.14
C PRO A 221 -18.52 -2.37 10.22
N LYS A 222 -19.71 -2.01 10.74
CA LYS A 222 -20.82 -1.54 9.87
C LYS A 222 -20.50 -0.23 9.13
N GLU A 223 -19.47 0.48 9.59
CA GLU A 223 -18.91 1.69 8.98
C GLU A 223 -17.70 1.37 8.08
N CYS A 224 -17.10 0.17 8.20
CA CYS A 224 -16.15 -0.36 7.21
C CYS A 224 -16.93 -0.95 6.05
N TRP A 225 -17.42 -0.06 5.19
CA TRP A 225 -17.91 -0.45 3.87
C TRP A 225 -16.74 -0.99 3.07
N THR A 226 -16.59 -2.31 3.00
CA THR A 226 -16.23 -3.07 1.80
C THR A 226 -15.99 -4.53 2.18
N ARG A 227 -16.28 -5.43 1.23
CA ARG A 227 -15.74 -6.78 1.20
C ARG A 227 -14.25 -6.69 0.85
N TYR A 228 -13.47 -5.98 1.65
CA TYR A 228 -12.04 -5.83 1.44
C TYR A 228 -11.42 -7.21 1.62
N VAL A 229 -10.87 -7.75 0.55
CA VAL A 229 -10.56 -9.19 0.47
C VAL A 229 -9.24 -9.47 1.19
N HIS A 230 -8.34 -8.48 1.30
CA HIS A 230 -7.09 -8.61 2.04
C HIS A 230 -7.24 -8.05 3.44
N LEU A 231 -6.52 -8.62 4.40
CA LEU A 231 -6.49 -8.11 5.78
C LEU A 231 -5.05 -7.83 6.27
N TYR A 232 -4.05 -8.05 5.41
CA TYR A 232 -2.63 -8.16 5.80
C TYR A 232 -1.72 -7.30 4.92
N PRO A 233 -1.84 -5.96 4.95
CA PRO A 233 -0.93 -5.11 4.19
C PRO A 233 0.52 -5.40 4.59
N SER A 234 1.45 -5.09 3.68
CA SER A 234 2.87 -5.40 3.90
C SER A 234 3.72 -4.13 4.03
N TYR A 235 4.67 -4.17 4.94
CA TYR A 235 5.83 -3.30 4.92
C TYR A 235 7.02 -4.05 4.32
N VAL A 236 7.72 -3.38 3.39
CA VAL A 236 8.89 -3.91 2.71
C VAL A 236 10.02 -2.90 2.80
N LYS A 237 11.16 -3.32 3.36
CA LYS A 237 12.42 -2.58 3.28
C LYS A 237 13.25 -3.15 2.13
N LEU A 238 13.58 -2.32 1.15
CA LEU A 238 14.40 -2.70 0.02
C LEU A 238 15.89 -2.55 0.36
N ARG A 239 16.70 -3.42 -0.26
CA ARG A 239 18.17 -3.35 -0.24
C ARG A 239 18.62 -2.53 -1.45
N ALA A 240 19.14 -1.34 -1.17
CA ALA A 240 19.82 -0.51 -2.17
C ALA A 240 21.16 -1.12 -2.60
#